data_AF-A0A2D8FPI6-F1
#
_entry.id   AF-A0A2D8FPI6-F1
#
_cell.length_a   1.000
_cell.length_b   1.000
_cell.length_c   1.000
_cell.angle_alpha   90.00
_cell.angle_beta   90.00
_cell.angle_gamma   90.00
#
_symmetry.space_group_name_H-M   'P 1'
#
loop_
_entity.id
_entity.type
_entity.pdbx_description
1 polymer ?
#
loop_
_entity_poly.entity_id
_entity_poly.type
_entity_poly.pdbx_seq_one_letter_code
_entity_poly.pdbx_strand_id
1 'polypeptide(L)' 'MIPHALVFTRTCRTSDRRTIRWYECELIDDQGARRLRNRAFFSLDEAKSWASSEGYPVDDADIQDAR' A
#
# COMPACT_ATOMS: atom_id res chain seq x y z
N MET A 1 -13.99 -7.92 12.65
CA MET A 1 -13.20 -6.81 12.10
C MET A 1 -13.66 -6.58 10.66
N ILE A 2 -13.78 -5.33 10.20
CA ILE A 2 -14.12 -5.06 8.79
C ILE A 2 -12.81 -5.18 7.99
N PRO A 3 -12.76 -6.04 6.94
CA PRO A 3 -11.59 -6.13 6.08
C PRO A 3 -11.27 -4.77 5.45
N HIS A 4 -10.02 -4.34 5.56
CA HIS A 4 -9.55 -3.09 4.97
C HIS A 4 -8.06 -3.20 4.65
N ALA A 5 -7.56 -2.27 3.83
CA ALA A 5 -6.16 -2.22 3.47
C ALA A 5 -5.52 -0.89 3.87
N LEU A 6 -4.32 -0.98 4.45
CA LEU A 6 -3.44 0.17 4.66
C LEU A 6 -2.53 0.33 3.45
N VAL A 7 -2.34 1.57 3.00
CA VAL A 7 -1.43 1.89 1.89
C VAL A 7 -0.21 2.62 2.44
N PHE A 8 0.96 2.09 2.13
CA PHE A 8 2.24 2.64 2.55
C PHE A 8 2.94 3.32 1.39
N THR A 9 3.20 4.62 1.51
CA THR A 9 4.06 5.34 0.58
C THR A 9 5.52 5.00 0.87
N ARG A 10 6.23 4.50 -0.13
CA ARG A 10 7.66 4.23 -0.08
C ARG A 10 8.40 5.18 -1.01
N THR A 11 9.54 5.69 -0.54
CA THR A 11 10.44 6.49 -1.36
C THR A 11 11.86 5.98 -1.20
N CYS A 12 12.61 5.94 -2.30
CA CYS A 12 14.03 5.61 -2.29
C CYS A 12 14.77 6.61 -3.16
N ARG A 13 15.87 7.14 -2.63
CA ARG A 13 16.80 7.97 -3.39
C ARG A 13 17.89 7.07 -3.95
N THR A 14 17.97 7.03 -5.27
CA THR A 14 18.97 6.26 -6.00
C THR A 14 20.30 7.02 -6.09
N SER A 15 21.38 6.29 -6.42
CA SER A 15 22.73 6.84 -6.49
C SER A 15 22.90 7.97 -7.51
N ASP A 16 22.08 8.00 -8.57
CA ASP A 16 22.06 9.07 -9.57
C ASP A 16 21.19 10.28 -9.15
N ARG A 17 20.81 10.33 -7.87
CA ARG A 17 19.96 11.35 -7.23
C ARG A 17 18.51 11.37 -7.70
N ARG A 18 18.03 10.36 -8.42
CA ARG A 18 16.59 10.23 -8.71
C ARG A 18 15.84 9.70 -7.49
N THR A 19 14.64 10.22 -7.27
CA THR A 19 13.72 9.70 -6.26
C THR A 19 12.73 8.76 -6.94
N ILE A 20 12.70 7.52 -6.50
CA ILE A 20 11.67 6.55 -6.89
C ILE A 20 10.63 6.54 -5.78
N ARG A 21 9.34 6.66 -6.15
CA ARG A 21 8.20 6.53 -5.25
C ARG A 21 7.35 5.35 -5.70
N TRP A 22 6.92 4.54 -4.76
CA TRP A 22 5.95 3.46 -4.97
C TRP A 22 5.04 3.31 -3.76
N TYR A 23 4.00 2.51 -3.91
CA TYR A 23 3.05 2.20 -2.85
C TYR A 23 3.04 0.70 -2.59
N GLU A 24 2.88 0.33 -1.33
CA GLU A 24 2.69 -1.06 -0.88
C GLU A 24 1.37 -1.13 -0.12
N CYS A 25 0.74 -2.31 -0.09
CA CYS A 25 -0.48 -2.54 0.68
C CYS A 25 -0.26 -3.56 1.80
N GLU A 26 -0.94 -3.35 2.91
CA GLU A 26 -1.13 -4.31 3.98
C GLU A 26 -2.62 -4.60 4.13
N LEU A 27 -2.99 -5.86 3.92
CA LEU A 27 -4.38 -6.31 4.02
C LEU A 27 -4.64 -6.74 5.46
N ILE A 28 -5.73 -6.27 6.05
CA ILE A 28 -6.06 -6.58 7.44
C ILE A 28 -7.47 -7.18 7.50
N ASP A 29 -7.56 -8.39 8.04
CA ASP A 29 -8.79 -9.14 8.26
C ASP A 29 -8.82 -9.76 9.67
N ASP A 30 -9.74 -10.70 9.88
CA ASP A 30 -9.88 -11.48 11.12
C ASP A 30 -8.71 -12.45 11.38
N GLN A 31 -7.91 -12.77 10.36
CA GLN A 31 -6.71 -13.59 10.46
C GLN A 31 -5.46 -12.76 10.79
N GLY A 32 -5.58 -11.43 10.73
CA GLY A 32 -4.55 -10.46 11.12
C GLY A 32 -4.06 -9.61 9.95
N ALA A 33 -2.86 -9.06 10.09
CA ALA A 33 -2.26 -8.20 9.08
C ALA A 33 -1.34 -9.00 8.14
N ARG A 34 -1.60 -8.91 6.84
CA ARG A 34 -0.80 -9.52 5.77
C ARG A 34 -0.19 -8.45 4.89
N ARG A 35 1.10 -8.20 5.08
CA ARG A 35 1.88 -7.26 4.25
C ARG A 35 2.43 -7.94 2.99
N LEU A 36 2.12 -7.38 1.83
CA LEU A 36 2.62 -7.88 0.54
C LEU A 36 3.91 -7.15 0.13
N ARG A 37 5.05 -7.71 0.50
CA ARG A 37 6.38 -7.12 0.20
C ARG A 37 6.83 -7.26 -1.26
N ASN A 38 6.20 -8.14 -2.03
CA ASN A 38 6.58 -8.45 -3.42
C ASN A 38 5.72 -7.70 -4.46
N ARG A 39 4.91 -6.72 -4.04
CA ARG A 39 4.03 -5.98 -4.94
C ARG A 39 4.19 -4.48 -4.69
N ALA A 40 4.69 -3.79 -5.71
CA ALA A 40 4.82 -2.34 -5.72
C ALA A 40 3.83 -1.76 -6.73
N PHE A 41 3.09 -0.73 -6.31
CA PHE A 41 2.20 0.03 -7.17
C PHE A 41 2.83 1.39 -7.48
N PHE A 42 2.62 1.90 -8.69
CA PHE A 42 3.22 3.16 -9.13
C PHE A 42 2.26 4.35 -9.00
N SER A 43 0.97 4.10 -8.70
CA SER A 43 0.02 5.12 -8.29
C SER A 43 -0.81 4.70 -7.08
N LEU A 44 -1.37 5.69 -6.38
CA LEU A 44 -2.27 5.45 -5.27
C LEU A 44 -3.57 4.78 -5.76
N ASP A 45 -4.10 5.21 -6.90
CA ASP A 45 -5.34 4.65 -7.47
C ASP A 45 -5.17 3.18 -7.87
N GLU A 46 -3.99 2.81 -8.38
CA GLU A 46 -3.66 1.42 -8.70
C GLU A 46 -3.66 0.56 -7.42
N ALA A 47 -3.03 1.05 -6.34
CA ALA A 47 -2.98 0.37 -5.06
C ALA A 47 -4.39 0.19 -4.45
N LYS A 48 -5.21 1.25 -4.49
CA LYS A 48 -6.61 1.24 -4.03
C LYS A 48 -7.50 0.32 -4.84
N SER A 49 -7.41 0.40 -6.16
CA SER A 49 -8.21 -0.42 -7.09
C SER A 49 -7.87 -1.89 -6.90
N TRP A 50 -6.58 -2.21 -6.77
CA TRP A 50 -6.15 -3.56 -6.49
C TRP A 50 -6.67 -4.05 -5.14
N ALA A 51 -6.45 -3.31 -4.05
CA ALA A 51 -6.90 -3.73 -2.71
C ALA A 51 -8.42 -3.94 -2.65
N SER A 52 -9.18 -3.04 -3.27
CA SER A 52 -10.64 -3.15 -3.37
C SER A 52 -11.07 -4.40 -4.16
N SER A 53 -10.34 -4.75 -5.23
CA SER A 53 -10.60 -5.98 -6.01
C SER A 53 -10.35 -7.26 -5.21
N GLU A 54 -9.49 -7.21 -4.19
CA GLU A 54 -9.23 -8.31 -3.25
C GLU A 54 -10.25 -8.36 -2.09
N GLY A 55 -11.19 -7.41 -2.03
CA GLY A 55 -12.17 -7.29 -0.94
C GLY A 55 -11.72 -6.47 0.26
N TYR A 56 -10.63 -5.71 0.12
CA TYR A 56 -10.06 -4.86 1.17
C TYR A 56 -10.13 -3.39 0.73
N PRO A 57 -11.27 -2.70 0.95
CA PRO A 57 -11.37 -1.28 0.66
C PRO A 57 -10.30 -0.49 1.44
N VAL A 58 -9.88 0.63 0.87
CA VAL A 58 -8.88 1.54 1.45
C VAL A 58 -9.57 2.86 1.74
N ASP A 59 -9.56 3.31 3.00
CA ASP A 59 -9.98 4.67 3.36
C ASP A 59 -8.81 5.66 3.18
N ASP A 60 -9.12 6.92 2.91
CA ASP A 60 -8.07 7.96 2.74
C ASP A 60 -7.25 8.19 4.03
N ALA A 61 -7.83 7.87 5.19
CA ALA A 61 -7.15 7.90 6.48
C ALA A 61 -6.09 6.78 6.64
N ASP A 62 -6.15 5.75 5.80
CA ASP A 62 -5.30 4.56 5.86
C ASP A 62 -4.06 4.66 4.97
N ILE A 63 -3.80 5.85 4.42
CA ILE A 63 -2.61 6.16 3.64
C ILE A 63 -1.53 6.66 4.60
N GLN A 64 -0.45 5.91 4.73
CA GLN A 64 0.66 6.19 5.64
C GLN A 64 1.96 6.39 4.89
N ASP A 65 2.80 7.32 5.34
CA ASP A 65 4.20 7.36 4.92
C ASP A 65 4.95 6.24 5.63
N ALA A 66 5.61 5.39 4.84
CA ALA A 66 6.37 4.29 5.38
C ALA A 66 7.71 4.84 5.92
N ARG A 67 7.71 5.15 7.22
CA ARG A 67 8.92 5.53 7.97
C ARG A 67 10.03 4.47 7.88
#